data_AF-A0A4R2JYI4-F1
#
_entry.id   AF-A0A4R2JYI4-F1
#
_cell.length_a   1.000
_cell.length_b   1.000
_cell.length_c   1.000
_cell.angle_alpha   90.00
_cell.angle_beta   90.00
_cell.angle_gamma   90.00
#
_symmetry.space_group_name_H-M   'P 1'
#
loop_
_entity.id
_entity.type
_entity.pdbx_description
1 polymer ?
#
loop_
_entity_poly.entity_id
_entity_poly.type
_entity_poly.pdbx_seq_one_letter_code
_entity_poly.pdbx_strand_id
1 'polypeptide(L)'
;MVWEPAPGSDPADVVEQLARDILAVFTQAEARLLADIARRARADRNVPEWASQKAAAVRELRLAVERMLTQLHAEAGQAAADAVLAAWQAGATTALAQLWDVGALDADQLRQLRDVIPGMDAAALLAADLTSRLDAVYLRVLRWGQDAYQTAVAAAAPTQLLGTGTTRSAQRAAWDRLVSQGVTGFVDRSGRAWNLSSYVEMATRTATGRAWNEGHLARMDALGVDLVTVSRTSDGCVLCAVWQGRILARTGTAGERTVENELTGEPMPVEVAGTVEEARAAGLMHPNCRHTFLPYIPGVTRAEPVEHDQGAEHDREHLRELERKVRKEKRKEAGALSDDERRLARAKIRALQGEIRDHITATGLNRKRYREQINLGHGDQHAARRRREDLAEQVAEGNAEQTRLDAVTAEQQRRREQERLAAEKAERDRYTDELRGLSDEDLDARLAEAANDETLLDLVLAELDRRQAEQDQTDEGADEDPHAEKWAEVDRLVAEGSDYEQAYAEVFDKDVDRVRREAAIARLRDDGFQGRGFDELARAAYAKALEVQYLAAEAATNGYLLTPTGQRKGLDPRQLWRQNETYARKWASDELKEWWDINGRLTFDQFAAQLLSGGNDKRFRTGGETWLQ
;
A
#
# COMPACT_ATOMS: atom_id res chain seq x y z
N MET A 1 29.78 -11.71 -7.32
CA MET A 1 30.40 -10.43 -7.76
C MET A 1 29.43 -9.40 -7.26
N VAL A 2 29.79 -8.72 -6.17
CA VAL A 2 28.97 -7.74 -5.43
C VAL A 2 28.17 -6.89 -6.42
N TRP A 3 26.84 -6.88 -6.33
CA TRP A 3 26.00 -5.92 -7.04
C TRP A 3 26.21 -4.56 -6.39
N GLU A 4 27.34 -3.93 -6.70
CA GLU A 4 27.49 -2.48 -6.55
C GLU A 4 27.24 -1.94 -7.94
N PRO A 5 26.24 -1.07 -8.16
CA PRO A 5 26.28 -0.24 -9.35
C PRO A 5 27.63 0.48 -9.32
N ALA A 6 28.46 0.28 -10.36
CA ALA A 6 29.79 0.85 -10.42
C ALA A 6 29.69 2.36 -10.09
N PRO A 7 30.63 2.94 -9.31
CA PRO A 7 30.59 4.36 -8.98
C PRO A 7 30.36 5.18 -10.26
N GLY A 8 29.29 5.99 -10.29
CA GLY A 8 28.87 6.76 -11.48
C GLY A 8 27.88 6.08 -12.43
N SER A 9 27.32 4.91 -12.07
CA SER A 9 26.22 4.30 -12.84
C SER A 9 24.97 5.18 -12.78
N ASP A 10 24.34 5.43 -13.92
CA ASP A 10 23.06 6.14 -13.99
C ASP A 10 22.02 5.42 -13.10
N PRO A 11 21.41 6.10 -12.12
CA PRO A 11 20.32 5.57 -11.30
C PRO A 11 19.23 4.83 -12.10
N ALA A 12 18.93 5.32 -13.31
CA ALA A 12 17.96 4.70 -14.18
C ALA A 12 18.41 3.32 -14.68
N ASP A 13 19.71 3.07 -14.83
CA ASP A 13 20.25 1.78 -15.26
C ASP A 13 20.26 0.75 -14.11
N VAL A 14 20.41 1.20 -12.86
CA VAL A 14 20.29 0.39 -11.63
C VAL A 14 18.86 -0.13 -11.47
N VAL A 15 17.89 0.79 -11.47
CA VAL A 15 16.45 0.48 -11.44
C VAL A 15 16.07 -0.43 -12.59
N GLU A 16 16.63 -0.18 -13.78
CA GLU A 16 16.40 -1.00 -14.95
C GLU A 16 17.02 -2.39 -14.83
N GLN A 17 18.17 -2.56 -14.18
CA GLN A 17 18.79 -3.87 -13.94
C GLN A 17 17.98 -4.72 -12.95
N LEU A 18 17.53 -4.11 -11.85
CA LEU A 18 16.67 -4.79 -10.85
C LEU A 18 15.34 -5.23 -11.46
N ALA A 19 14.69 -4.34 -12.21
CA ALA A 19 13.43 -4.65 -12.87
C ALA A 19 13.55 -5.77 -13.90
N ARG A 20 14.67 -5.74 -14.60
CA ARG A 20 15.10 -6.82 -15.49
C ARG A 20 15.17 -8.14 -14.71
N ASP A 21 15.95 -8.25 -13.63
CA ASP A 21 16.23 -9.55 -12.99
C ASP A 21 14.97 -10.27 -12.47
N ILE A 22 13.93 -9.54 -12.07
CA ILE A 22 12.61 -10.10 -11.75
C ILE A 22 11.88 -10.59 -13.00
N LEU A 23 11.87 -9.79 -14.07
CA LEU A 23 11.24 -10.18 -15.33
C LEU A 23 11.85 -11.44 -15.94
N ALA A 24 13.14 -11.70 -15.72
CA ALA A 24 13.82 -12.92 -16.13
C ALA A 24 13.06 -14.18 -15.69
N VAL A 25 12.56 -14.16 -14.45
CA VAL A 25 11.87 -15.27 -13.78
C VAL A 25 10.57 -15.59 -14.55
N PHE A 26 9.78 -14.56 -14.88
CA PHE A 26 8.51 -14.71 -15.61
C PHE A 26 8.69 -15.06 -17.10
N THR A 27 9.59 -14.37 -17.79
CA THR A 27 9.84 -14.61 -19.24
C THR A 27 10.40 -16.00 -19.50
N GLN A 28 11.18 -16.55 -18.56
CA GLN A 28 11.63 -17.94 -18.58
C GLN A 28 10.47 -18.93 -18.44
N ALA A 29 9.57 -18.70 -17.49
CA ALA A 29 8.40 -19.57 -17.33
C ALA A 29 7.51 -19.55 -18.57
N GLU A 30 7.28 -18.36 -19.16
CA GLU A 30 6.54 -18.21 -20.42
C GLU A 30 7.23 -18.98 -21.57
N ALA A 31 8.54 -18.82 -21.75
CA ALA A 31 9.27 -19.50 -22.83
C ALA A 31 9.28 -21.04 -22.66
N ARG A 32 9.50 -21.53 -21.43
CA ARG A 32 9.45 -22.97 -21.12
C ARG A 32 8.05 -23.53 -21.36
N LEU A 33 7.01 -22.82 -20.94
CA LEU A 33 5.61 -23.19 -21.16
C LEU A 33 5.30 -23.29 -22.67
N LEU A 34 5.65 -22.26 -23.45
CA LEU A 34 5.44 -22.26 -24.90
C LEU A 34 6.17 -23.40 -25.60
N ALA A 35 7.43 -23.65 -25.23
CA ALA A 35 8.22 -24.75 -25.79
C ALA A 35 7.63 -26.12 -25.44
N ASP A 36 7.16 -26.30 -24.21
CA ASP A 36 6.56 -27.55 -23.74
C ASP A 36 5.24 -27.85 -24.45
N ILE A 37 4.37 -26.84 -24.59
CA ILE A 37 3.13 -26.97 -25.36
C ILE A 37 3.43 -27.25 -26.84
N ALA A 38 4.39 -26.55 -27.45
CA ALA A 38 4.80 -26.78 -28.84
C ALA A 38 5.32 -28.21 -29.06
N ARG A 39 6.15 -28.75 -28.14
CA ARG A 39 6.63 -30.14 -28.19
C ARG A 39 5.48 -31.13 -28.15
N ARG A 40 4.54 -30.97 -27.21
CA ARG A 40 3.38 -31.86 -27.08
C ARG A 40 2.46 -31.79 -28.31
N ALA A 41 2.19 -30.58 -28.82
CA ALA A 41 1.43 -30.39 -30.05
C ALA A 41 2.07 -31.06 -31.28
N ARG A 42 3.41 -31.15 -31.33
CA ARG A 42 4.15 -31.85 -32.39
C ARG A 42 4.15 -33.38 -32.24
N ALA A 43 3.98 -33.90 -31.03
CA ALA A 43 4.02 -35.34 -30.73
C ALA A 43 2.69 -36.05 -31.01
N ASP A 44 1.58 -35.30 -31.05
CA ASP A 44 0.20 -35.79 -31.30
C ASP A 44 -0.05 -36.20 -32.77
N ARG A 45 0.90 -36.92 -33.40
CA ARG A 45 0.91 -37.21 -34.84
C ARG A 45 0.08 -38.42 -35.27
N ASN A 46 -0.35 -39.30 -34.37
CA ASN A 46 -1.09 -40.52 -34.70
C ASN A 46 -1.67 -41.19 -33.44
N VAL A 47 -2.90 -40.88 -32.97
CA VAL A 47 -3.56 -41.80 -32.01
C VAL A 47 -5.11 -41.85 -32.11
N PRO A 48 -5.71 -43.03 -32.30
CA PRO A 48 -7.17 -43.26 -32.34
C PRO A 48 -7.96 -43.28 -31.02
N GLU A 49 -7.44 -42.80 -29.88
CA GLU A 49 -8.17 -42.82 -28.58
C GLU A 49 -8.27 -41.42 -27.96
N TRP A 50 -9.09 -40.60 -28.62
CA TRP A 50 -8.92 -39.14 -28.62
C TRP A 50 -9.31 -38.41 -27.32
N ALA A 51 -10.17 -38.96 -26.45
CA ALA A 51 -10.75 -38.22 -25.33
C ALA A 51 -9.99 -38.43 -24.00
N SER A 52 -9.69 -39.68 -23.64
CA SER A 52 -8.98 -40.06 -22.40
C SER A 52 -7.52 -39.58 -22.41
N GLN A 53 -6.85 -39.68 -23.56
CA GLN A 53 -5.46 -39.24 -23.74
C GLN A 53 -5.33 -37.72 -23.78
N LYS A 54 -6.30 -37.00 -24.38
CA LYS A 54 -6.37 -35.54 -24.27
C LYS A 54 -6.58 -35.08 -22.83
N ALA A 55 -7.47 -35.74 -22.08
CA ALA A 55 -7.66 -35.44 -20.67
C ALA A 55 -6.39 -35.70 -19.83
N ALA A 56 -5.63 -36.76 -20.14
CA ALA A 56 -4.33 -37.03 -19.50
C ALA A 56 -3.30 -35.94 -19.85
N ALA A 57 -3.16 -35.57 -21.14
CA ALA A 57 -2.26 -34.52 -21.59
C ALA A 57 -2.60 -33.14 -20.99
N VAL A 58 -3.88 -32.83 -20.80
CA VAL A 58 -4.34 -31.61 -20.09
C VAL A 58 -3.95 -31.65 -18.63
N ARG A 59 -4.16 -32.79 -17.95
CA ARG A 59 -3.78 -32.95 -16.54
C ARG A 59 -2.26 -32.83 -16.35
N GLU A 60 -1.47 -33.47 -17.21
CA GLU A 60 -0.01 -33.38 -17.17
C GLU A 60 0.49 -31.96 -17.44
N LEU A 61 -0.08 -31.28 -18.44
CA LEU A 61 0.23 -29.87 -18.72
C LEU A 61 -0.12 -29.01 -17.50
N ARG A 62 -1.31 -29.19 -16.92
CA ARG A 62 -1.76 -28.47 -15.73
C ARG A 62 -0.80 -28.67 -14.56
N LEU A 63 -0.44 -29.91 -14.22
CA LEU A 63 0.50 -30.20 -13.13
C LEU A 63 1.91 -29.65 -13.40
N ALA A 64 2.35 -29.65 -14.66
CA ALA A 64 3.62 -29.05 -15.04
C ALA A 64 3.60 -27.51 -14.90
N VAL A 65 2.50 -26.87 -15.29
CA VAL A 65 2.27 -25.43 -15.11
C VAL A 65 2.19 -25.08 -13.63
N GLU A 66 1.41 -25.82 -12.83
CA GLU A 66 1.28 -25.60 -11.38
C GLU A 66 2.64 -25.68 -10.68
N ARG A 67 3.42 -26.75 -10.91
CA ARG A 67 4.77 -26.86 -10.31
C ARG A 67 5.69 -25.72 -10.73
N MET A 68 5.67 -25.34 -12.01
CA MET A 68 6.49 -24.23 -12.52
C MET A 68 6.08 -22.91 -11.86
N LEU A 69 4.79 -22.68 -11.65
CA LEU A 69 4.27 -21.45 -11.07
C LEU A 69 4.43 -21.38 -9.55
N THR A 70 4.37 -22.50 -8.82
CA THR A 70 4.70 -22.54 -7.39
C THR A 70 6.16 -22.16 -7.15
N GLN A 71 7.08 -22.73 -7.94
CA GLN A 71 8.49 -22.35 -7.88
C GLN A 71 8.68 -20.87 -8.25
N LEU A 72 8.01 -20.42 -9.33
CA LEU A 72 8.05 -19.02 -9.77
C LEU A 72 7.60 -18.06 -8.67
N HIS A 73 6.50 -18.36 -7.98
CA HIS A 73 5.91 -17.50 -6.96
C HIS A 73 6.86 -17.27 -5.78
N ALA A 74 7.45 -18.34 -5.24
CA ALA A 74 8.43 -18.22 -4.16
C ALA A 74 9.65 -17.39 -4.59
N GLU A 75 10.19 -17.65 -5.79
CA GLU A 75 11.38 -16.97 -6.30
C GLU A 75 11.15 -15.49 -6.66
N ALA A 76 9.99 -15.15 -7.21
CA ALA A 76 9.72 -13.78 -7.66
C ALA A 76 9.13 -12.89 -6.58
N GLY A 77 8.45 -13.42 -5.55
CA GLY A 77 8.04 -12.65 -4.38
C GLY A 77 9.25 -12.12 -3.58
N GLN A 78 10.19 -12.99 -3.25
CA GLN A 78 11.44 -12.59 -2.57
C GLN A 78 12.26 -11.61 -3.42
N ALA A 79 12.49 -11.95 -4.70
CA ALA A 79 13.24 -11.07 -5.59
C ALA A 79 12.59 -9.69 -5.80
N ALA A 80 11.25 -9.61 -5.77
CA ALA A 80 10.52 -8.35 -5.83
C ALA A 80 10.75 -7.49 -4.59
N ALA A 81 10.72 -8.08 -3.40
CA ALA A 81 11.03 -7.39 -2.17
C ALA A 81 12.48 -6.89 -2.15
N ASP A 82 13.44 -7.77 -2.44
CA ASP A 82 14.87 -7.43 -2.46
C ASP A 82 15.17 -6.30 -3.44
N ALA A 83 14.57 -6.33 -4.63
CA ALA A 83 14.75 -5.28 -5.62
C ALA A 83 14.20 -3.91 -5.17
N VAL A 84 13.07 -3.88 -4.45
CA VAL A 84 12.50 -2.63 -3.93
C VAL A 84 13.38 -2.09 -2.81
N LEU A 85 13.81 -2.93 -1.88
CA LEU A 85 14.69 -2.55 -0.78
C LEU A 85 16.05 -2.06 -1.29
N ALA A 86 16.66 -2.78 -2.23
CA ALA A 86 17.90 -2.38 -2.86
C ALA A 86 17.77 -1.07 -3.65
N ALA A 87 16.65 -0.87 -4.37
CA ALA A 87 16.40 0.38 -5.07
C ALA A 87 16.28 1.56 -4.08
N TRP A 88 15.59 1.36 -2.95
CA TRP A 88 15.48 2.35 -1.88
C TRP A 88 16.85 2.71 -1.30
N GLN A 89 17.62 1.71 -0.88
CA GLN A 89 18.98 1.88 -0.37
C GLN A 89 19.87 2.62 -1.38
N ALA A 90 19.85 2.21 -2.65
CA ALA A 90 20.59 2.87 -3.71
C ALA A 90 20.17 4.34 -3.89
N GLY A 91 18.87 4.65 -3.76
CA GLY A 91 18.35 6.02 -3.77
C GLY A 91 18.91 6.86 -2.63
N ALA A 92 18.79 6.34 -1.40
CA ALA A 92 19.27 7.00 -0.19
C ALA A 92 20.80 7.21 -0.19
N THR A 93 21.57 6.25 -0.67
CA THR A 93 23.03 6.35 -0.79
C THR A 93 23.44 7.31 -1.89
N THR A 94 22.72 7.36 -3.01
CA THR A 94 23.01 8.30 -4.10
C THR A 94 22.72 9.74 -3.65
N ALA A 95 21.63 9.98 -2.92
CA ALA A 95 21.34 11.28 -2.35
C ALA A 95 22.47 11.75 -1.43
N LEU A 96 22.97 10.87 -0.55
CA LEU A 96 24.10 11.16 0.32
C LEU A 96 25.37 11.51 -0.47
N ALA A 97 25.69 10.75 -1.51
CA ALA A 97 26.82 11.01 -2.39
C ALA A 97 26.69 12.34 -3.14
N GLN A 98 25.50 12.67 -3.65
CA GLN A 98 25.26 13.95 -4.32
C GLN A 98 25.41 15.14 -3.37
N LEU A 99 24.94 15.02 -2.13
CA LEU A 99 25.10 16.05 -1.11
C LEU A 99 26.57 16.24 -0.70
N TRP A 100 27.33 15.14 -0.63
CA TRP A 100 28.79 15.20 -0.46
C TRP A 100 29.49 15.91 -1.63
N ASP A 101 29.16 15.54 -2.87
CA ASP A 101 29.81 16.09 -4.07
C ASP A 101 29.58 17.60 -4.23
N VAL A 102 28.42 18.10 -3.80
CA VAL A 102 28.10 19.55 -3.80
C VAL A 102 28.62 20.29 -2.57
N GLY A 103 29.32 19.60 -1.65
CA GLY A 103 29.94 20.20 -0.47
C GLY A 103 28.97 20.48 0.67
N ALA A 104 27.76 19.92 0.66
CA ALA A 104 26.75 20.13 1.70
C ALA A 104 26.99 19.26 2.97
N LEU A 105 28.02 18.40 2.96
CA LEU A 105 28.36 17.50 4.06
C LEU A 105 29.87 17.51 4.34
N ASP A 106 30.23 17.40 5.61
CA ASP A 106 31.61 17.16 6.03
C ASP A 106 31.95 15.66 6.11
N ALA A 107 33.25 15.36 6.28
CA ALA A 107 33.76 13.99 6.25
C ALA A 107 33.31 13.15 7.45
N ASP A 108 32.99 13.77 8.58
CA ASP A 108 32.48 13.10 9.78
C ASP A 108 31.00 12.76 9.62
N GLN A 109 30.19 13.71 9.14
CA GLN A 109 28.79 13.51 8.79
C GLN A 109 28.63 12.40 7.75
N LEU A 110 29.46 12.40 6.70
CA LEU A 110 29.44 11.34 5.69
C LEU A 110 29.70 9.96 6.32
N ARG A 111 30.70 9.85 7.22
CA ARG A 111 31.01 8.59 7.91
C ARG A 111 29.85 8.11 8.79
N GLN A 112 29.22 9.01 9.54
CA GLN A 112 28.11 8.67 10.44
C GLN A 112 26.85 8.24 9.69
N LEU A 113 26.57 8.87 8.54
CA LEU A 113 25.32 8.69 7.81
C LEU A 113 25.38 7.60 6.74
N ARG A 114 26.57 7.11 6.40
CA ARG A 114 26.78 6.10 5.35
C ARG A 114 26.00 4.81 5.61
N ASP A 115 25.98 4.36 6.86
CA ASP A 115 25.41 3.06 7.22
C ASP A 115 23.94 3.16 7.66
N VAL A 116 23.42 4.38 7.83
CA VAL A 116 22.02 4.65 8.21
C VAL A 116 21.18 4.90 6.96
N ILE A 117 20.19 4.07 6.67
CA ILE A 117 19.24 4.22 5.57
C ILE A 117 17.86 4.63 6.12
N PRO A 118 17.37 5.85 5.85
CA PRO A 118 16.08 6.31 6.38
C PRO A 118 14.88 5.66 5.66
N GLY A 119 13.78 5.47 6.39
CA GLY A 119 12.46 5.09 5.83
C GLY A 119 12.32 3.66 5.33
N MET A 120 13.05 2.70 5.91
CA MET A 120 13.01 1.29 5.49
C MET A 120 11.66 0.60 5.73
N ASP A 121 10.85 1.11 6.65
CA ASP A 121 9.46 0.71 6.86
C ASP A 121 8.57 1.05 5.65
N ALA A 122 8.72 2.26 5.09
CA ALA A 122 8.06 2.65 3.86
C ALA A 122 8.55 1.84 2.64
N ALA A 123 9.84 1.48 2.61
CA ALA A 123 10.40 0.57 1.62
C ALA A 123 9.72 -0.82 1.68
N ALA A 124 9.49 -1.35 2.88
CA ALA A 124 8.81 -2.62 3.09
C ALA A 124 7.35 -2.60 2.60
N LEU A 125 6.65 -1.47 2.76
CA LEU A 125 5.30 -1.30 2.22
C LEU A 125 5.27 -1.30 0.68
N LEU A 126 6.24 -0.64 0.04
CA LEU A 126 6.38 -0.68 -1.43
C LEU A 126 6.73 -2.10 -1.93
N ALA A 127 7.55 -2.83 -1.18
CA ALA A 127 7.88 -4.22 -1.46
C ALA A 127 6.63 -5.12 -1.38
N ALA A 128 5.80 -4.92 -0.35
CA ALA A 128 4.53 -5.62 -0.19
C ALA A 128 3.53 -5.30 -1.32
N ASP A 129 3.42 -4.02 -1.75
CA ASP A 129 2.58 -3.62 -2.89
C ASP A 129 3.01 -4.30 -4.19
N LEU A 130 4.32 -4.31 -4.50
CA LEU A 130 4.83 -4.99 -5.69
C LEU A 130 4.57 -6.50 -5.63
N THR A 131 4.86 -7.14 -4.50
CA THR A 131 4.61 -8.58 -4.30
C THR A 131 3.13 -8.90 -4.50
N SER A 132 2.22 -8.13 -3.90
CA SER A 132 0.77 -8.30 -4.07
C SER A 132 0.32 -8.15 -5.53
N ARG A 133 0.88 -7.18 -6.27
CA ARG A 133 0.60 -7.00 -7.71
C ARG A 133 1.09 -8.18 -8.55
N LEU A 134 2.24 -8.74 -8.22
CA LEU A 134 2.77 -9.94 -8.86
C LEU A 134 1.97 -11.19 -8.45
N ASP A 135 1.40 -11.22 -7.25
CA ASP A 135 0.54 -12.30 -6.80
C ASP A 135 -0.74 -12.43 -7.62
N ALA A 136 -1.36 -11.28 -7.91
CA ALA A 136 -2.48 -11.19 -8.82
C ALA A 136 -2.14 -11.65 -10.25
N VAL A 137 -0.86 -11.64 -10.63
CA VAL A 137 -0.39 -12.16 -11.92
C VAL A 137 -0.36 -13.68 -11.91
N TYR A 138 0.14 -14.33 -10.86
CA TYR A 138 0.23 -15.81 -10.80
C TYR A 138 -1.12 -16.50 -10.99
N LEU A 139 -2.16 -16.03 -10.29
CA LEU A 139 -3.51 -16.59 -10.38
C LEU A 139 -4.08 -16.51 -11.81
N ARG A 140 -3.71 -15.47 -12.56
CA ARG A 140 -4.15 -15.31 -13.96
C ARG A 140 -3.36 -16.17 -14.94
N VAL A 141 -2.05 -16.36 -14.72
CA VAL A 141 -1.23 -17.26 -15.57
C VAL A 141 -1.74 -18.71 -15.47
N LEU A 142 -2.10 -19.17 -14.26
CA LEU A 142 -2.72 -20.47 -14.03
C LEU A 142 -3.99 -20.67 -14.89
N ARG A 143 -4.88 -19.67 -14.88
CA ARG A 143 -6.12 -19.68 -15.67
C ARG A 143 -5.85 -19.62 -17.18
N TRP A 144 -4.93 -18.76 -17.61
CA TRP A 144 -4.59 -18.62 -19.03
C TRP A 144 -4.10 -19.93 -19.64
N GLY A 145 -3.30 -20.73 -18.92
CA GLY A 145 -2.83 -22.02 -19.42
C GLY A 145 -3.98 -22.97 -19.78
N GLN A 146 -5.06 -22.97 -18.98
CA GLN A 146 -6.26 -23.76 -19.25
C GLN A 146 -7.06 -23.19 -20.43
N ASP A 147 -7.31 -21.87 -20.43
CA ASP A 147 -8.09 -21.19 -21.46
C ASP A 147 -7.40 -21.27 -22.84
N ALA A 148 -6.08 -21.13 -22.88
CA ALA A 148 -5.27 -21.25 -24.09
C ALA A 148 -5.32 -22.67 -24.68
N TYR A 149 -5.20 -23.70 -23.84
CA TYR A 149 -5.33 -25.08 -24.29
C TYR A 149 -6.75 -25.35 -24.82
N GLN A 150 -7.78 -24.95 -24.07
CA GLN A 150 -9.17 -25.11 -24.50
C GLN A 150 -9.44 -24.38 -25.81
N THR A 151 -8.96 -23.14 -25.98
CA THR A 151 -9.09 -22.37 -27.22
C THR A 151 -8.39 -23.06 -28.39
N ALA A 152 -7.15 -23.54 -28.19
CA ALA A 152 -6.39 -24.23 -29.24
C ALA A 152 -7.08 -25.54 -29.69
N VAL A 153 -7.70 -26.27 -28.75
CA VAL A 153 -8.42 -27.52 -29.04
C VAL A 153 -9.81 -27.26 -29.63
N ALA A 154 -10.58 -26.32 -29.07
CA ALA A 154 -11.95 -26.01 -29.47
C ALA A 154 -12.03 -25.29 -30.83
N ALA A 155 -11.01 -24.51 -31.20
CA ALA A 155 -10.94 -23.82 -32.49
C ALA A 155 -11.03 -24.76 -33.70
N ALA A 156 -10.76 -26.06 -33.52
CA ALA A 156 -10.84 -27.06 -34.57
C ALA A 156 -12.29 -27.52 -34.88
N ALA A 157 -13.23 -27.33 -33.95
CA ALA A 157 -14.57 -27.90 -34.04
C ALA A 157 -15.45 -27.29 -35.16
N PRO A 158 -15.51 -25.95 -35.35
CA PRO A 158 -16.38 -25.36 -36.38
C PRO A 158 -15.92 -25.72 -37.81
N THR A 159 -14.61 -25.71 -38.06
CA THR A 159 -14.04 -26.02 -39.37
C THR A 159 -14.23 -27.49 -39.75
N GLN A 160 -14.25 -28.38 -38.76
CA GLN A 160 -14.57 -29.80 -38.93
C GLN A 160 -16.06 -30.02 -39.23
N LEU A 161 -16.96 -29.30 -38.55
CA LEU A 161 -18.40 -29.39 -38.77
C LEU A 161 -18.83 -28.82 -40.12
N LEU A 162 -18.14 -27.77 -40.60
CA LEU A 162 -18.47 -27.09 -41.85
C LEU A 162 -17.73 -27.67 -43.07
N GLY A 163 -16.76 -28.57 -42.88
CA GLY A 163 -15.94 -29.13 -43.97
C GLY A 163 -15.10 -28.09 -44.73
N THR A 164 -15.01 -26.86 -44.23
CA THR A 164 -14.38 -25.70 -44.90
C THR A 164 -12.86 -25.65 -44.74
N GLY A 165 -12.27 -26.64 -44.07
CA GLY A 165 -10.83 -26.74 -43.88
C GLY A 165 -10.44 -27.98 -43.08
N THR A 166 -9.14 -28.16 -42.88
CA THR A 166 -8.64 -29.28 -42.07
C THR A 166 -8.59 -28.87 -40.60
N THR A 167 -8.94 -29.78 -39.69
CA THR A 167 -8.76 -29.66 -38.23
C THR A 167 -7.37 -29.09 -37.89
N ARG A 168 -6.36 -29.52 -38.64
CA ARG A 168 -4.96 -29.10 -38.54
C ARG A 168 -4.74 -27.61 -38.82
N SER A 169 -5.38 -27.06 -39.85
CA SER A 169 -5.25 -25.63 -40.20
C SER A 169 -5.86 -24.70 -39.14
N ALA A 170 -6.99 -25.11 -38.56
CA ALA A 170 -7.68 -24.35 -37.53
C ALA A 170 -6.94 -24.36 -36.18
N GLN A 171 -6.43 -25.54 -35.77
CA GLN A 171 -5.56 -25.67 -34.59
C GLN A 171 -4.27 -24.86 -34.73
N ARG A 172 -3.67 -24.86 -35.94
CA ARG A 172 -2.48 -24.06 -36.24
C ARG A 172 -2.74 -22.56 -36.14
N ALA A 173 -3.83 -22.07 -36.74
CA ALA A 173 -4.18 -20.65 -36.66
C ALA A 173 -4.46 -20.20 -35.21
N ALA A 174 -5.12 -21.04 -34.41
CA ALA A 174 -5.35 -20.78 -32.99
C ALA A 174 -4.04 -20.77 -32.18
N TRP A 175 -3.15 -21.73 -32.45
CA TRP A 175 -1.82 -21.78 -31.83
C TRP A 175 -0.96 -20.57 -32.18
N ASP A 176 -0.90 -20.19 -33.45
CA ASP A 176 -0.14 -19.02 -33.90
C ASP A 176 -0.65 -17.73 -33.25
N ARG A 177 -1.98 -17.61 -33.08
CA ARG A 177 -2.58 -16.48 -32.37
C ARG A 177 -2.13 -16.46 -30.91
N LEU A 178 -2.23 -17.58 -30.20
CA LEU A 178 -1.80 -17.71 -28.80
C LEU A 178 -0.30 -17.41 -28.61
N VAL A 179 0.57 -17.98 -29.43
CA VAL A 179 2.02 -17.73 -29.36
C VAL A 179 2.35 -16.26 -29.66
N SER A 180 1.68 -15.66 -30.65
CA SER A 180 1.92 -14.27 -31.04
C SER A 180 1.45 -13.26 -29.99
N GLN A 181 0.42 -13.61 -29.21
CA GLN A 181 -0.08 -12.79 -28.12
C GLN A 181 0.73 -13.02 -26.82
N GLY A 182 1.23 -14.25 -26.62
CA GLY A 182 1.84 -14.66 -25.36
C GLY A 182 0.79 -14.78 -24.26
N VAL A 183 1.23 -14.90 -23.01
CA VAL A 183 0.30 -14.89 -21.87
C VAL A 183 -0.35 -13.50 -21.79
N THR A 184 -1.66 -13.45 -22.01
CA THR A 184 -2.48 -12.22 -22.06
C THR A 184 -3.73 -12.41 -21.19
N GLY A 185 -4.48 -11.33 -20.93
CA GLY A 185 -5.65 -11.36 -20.03
C GLY A 185 -5.58 -10.33 -18.90
N PHE A 186 -4.53 -9.51 -18.90
CA PHE A 186 -4.46 -8.29 -18.11
C PHE A 186 -5.12 -7.18 -18.93
N VAL A 187 -6.20 -6.60 -18.40
CA VAL A 187 -6.80 -5.41 -18.99
C VAL A 187 -6.63 -4.31 -17.96
N ASP A 188 -5.97 -3.22 -18.34
CA ASP A 188 -5.85 -2.08 -17.44
C ASP A 188 -7.19 -1.34 -17.31
N ARG A 189 -7.25 -0.35 -16.40
CA ARG A 189 -8.44 0.48 -16.21
C ARG A 189 -8.91 1.17 -17.50
N SER A 190 -8.02 1.35 -18.47
CA SER A 190 -8.29 1.97 -19.78
C SER A 190 -8.70 0.95 -20.86
N GLY A 191 -8.89 -0.32 -20.52
CA GLY A 191 -9.32 -1.35 -21.46
C GLY A 191 -8.20 -1.94 -22.33
N ARG A 192 -6.94 -1.58 -22.09
CA ARG A 192 -5.81 -2.07 -22.90
C ARG A 192 -5.39 -3.45 -22.42
N ALA A 193 -5.27 -4.39 -23.37
CA ALA A 193 -4.76 -5.72 -23.09
C ALA A 193 -3.22 -5.71 -22.97
N TRP A 194 -2.70 -6.21 -21.86
CA TRP A 194 -1.26 -6.37 -21.64
C TRP A 194 -0.82 -7.82 -21.86
N ASN A 195 0.38 -7.97 -22.39
CA ASN A 195 1.15 -9.20 -22.31
C ASN A 195 1.81 -9.28 -20.92
N LEU A 196 1.87 -10.49 -20.35
CA LEU A 196 2.48 -10.80 -19.05
C LEU A 196 3.84 -10.12 -18.86
N SER A 197 4.76 -10.37 -19.80
CA SER A 197 6.12 -9.86 -19.71
C SER A 197 6.17 -8.33 -19.76
N SER A 198 5.29 -7.69 -20.52
CA SER A 198 5.20 -6.22 -20.57
C SER A 198 4.56 -5.62 -19.31
N TYR A 199 3.60 -6.31 -18.70
CA TYR A 199 2.99 -5.89 -17.44
C TYR A 199 3.99 -6.01 -16.28
N VAL A 200 4.67 -7.15 -16.16
CA VAL A 200 5.68 -7.39 -15.13
C VAL A 200 6.83 -6.39 -15.28
N GLU A 201 7.35 -6.18 -16.50
CA GLU A 201 8.37 -5.17 -16.77
C GLU A 201 7.92 -3.78 -16.27
N MET A 202 6.72 -3.34 -16.66
CA MET A 202 6.18 -2.05 -16.24
C MET A 202 5.98 -1.96 -14.73
N ALA A 203 5.35 -2.95 -14.11
CA ALA A 203 5.02 -2.95 -12.69
C ALA A 203 6.30 -2.92 -11.84
N THR A 204 7.25 -3.79 -12.16
CA THR A 204 8.52 -3.86 -11.44
C THR A 204 9.33 -2.59 -11.64
N ARG A 205 9.48 -2.09 -12.87
CA ARG A 205 10.26 -0.88 -13.14
C ARG A 205 9.66 0.38 -12.50
N THR A 206 8.34 0.43 -12.40
CA THR A 206 7.63 1.51 -11.72
C THR A 206 7.84 1.42 -10.21
N ALA A 207 7.73 0.23 -9.62
CA ALA A 207 7.94 0.03 -8.19
C ALA A 207 9.38 0.32 -7.77
N THR A 208 10.38 -0.19 -8.50
CA THR A 208 11.80 0.07 -8.21
C THR A 208 12.17 1.53 -8.46
N GLY A 209 11.65 2.16 -9.51
CA GLY A 209 11.87 3.58 -9.77
C GLY A 209 11.24 4.49 -8.72
N ARG A 210 10.06 4.12 -8.20
CA ARG A 210 9.43 4.79 -7.07
C ARG A 210 10.26 4.61 -5.80
N ALA A 211 10.62 3.38 -5.46
CA ALA A 211 11.41 3.09 -4.26
C ALA A 211 12.74 3.85 -4.24
N TRP A 212 13.43 3.90 -5.38
CA TRP A 212 14.65 4.70 -5.52
C TRP A 212 14.39 6.18 -5.24
N ASN A 213 13.34 6.76 -5.83
CA ASN A 213 13.00 8.17 -5.62
C ASN A 213 12.57 8.46 -4.19
N GLU A 214 11.77 7.60 -3.56
CA GLU A 214 11.38 7.78 -2.15
C GLU A 214 12.58 7.66 -1.21
N GLY A 215 13.46 6.67 -1.39
CA GLY A 215 14.68 6.55 -0.59
C GLY A 215 15.61 7.76 -0.76
N HIS A 216 15.68 8.29 -1.97
CA HIS A 216 16.42 9.52 -2.27
C HIS A 216 15.82 10.74 -1.53
N LEU A 217 14.50 10.91 -1.59
CA LEU A 217 13.78 11.98 -0.88
C LEU A 217 13.85 11.81 0.64
N ALA A 218 13.77 10.59 1.16
CA ALA A 218 13.88 10.29 2.59
C ALA A 218 15.27 10.67 3.13
N ARG A 219 16.34 10.45 2.35
CA ARG A 219 17.68 10.94 2.71
C ARG A 219 17.74 12.46 2.77
N MET A 220 17.18 13.14 1.77
CA MET A 220 17.10 14.60 1.76
C MET A 220 16.37 15.12 2.99
N ASP A 221 15.30 14.43 3.40
CA ASP A 221 14.52 14.75 4.59
C ASP A 221 15.33 14.70 5.87
N ALA A 222 16.02 13.58 6.06
CA ALA A 222 16.86 13.37 7.23
C ALA A 222 17.98 14.42 7.36
N LEU A 223 18.32 15.09 6.25
CA LEU A 223 19.35 16.12 6.16
C LEU A 223 18.78 17.55 6.04
N GLY A 224 17.45 17.73 6.11
CA GLY A 224 16.82 19.05 6.05
C GLY A 224 16.83 19.71 4.67
N VAL A 225 17.06 18.96 3.60
CA VAL A 225 17.03 19.47 2.22
C VAL A 225 15.58 19.50 1.73
N ASP A 226 14.99 20.69 1.69
CA ASP A 226 13.58 20.90 1.29
C ASP A 226 13.40 21.08 -0.23
N LEU A 227 14.40 21.61 -0.94
CA LEU A 227 14.29 21.90 -2.37
C LEU A 227 14.93 20.80 -3.22
N VAL A 228 14.21 20.40 -4.27
CA VAL A 228 14.66 19.41 -5.23
C VAL A 228 14.46 19.90 -6.65
N THR A 229 15.17 19.32 -7.60
CA THR A 229 14.90 19.47 -9.02
C THR A 229 14.71 18.11 -9.68
N VAL A 230 14.03 18.09 -10.81
CA VAL A 230 13.77 16.86 -11.58
C VAL A 230 14.86 16.70 -12.62
N SER A 231 15.40 15.48 -12.76
CA SER A 231 16.39 15.17 -13.78
C SER A 231 15.92 15.53 -15.19
N ARG A 232 16.87 15.81 -16.07
CA ARG A 232 16.61 16.38 -17.40
C ARG A 232 16.86 15.33 -18.47
N THR A 233 15.94 15.19 -19.41
CA THR A 233 16.16 14.43 -20.64
C THR A 233 15.48 15.12 -21.83
N SER A 234 16.12 15.10 -22.99
CA SER A 234 15.57 15.68 -24.21
C SER A 234 14.38 14.87 -24.74
N ASP A 235 14.33 13.57 -24.49
CA ASP A 235 13.26 12.71 -24.99
C ASP A 235 12.05 12.65 -24.06
N GLY A 236 12.03 13.34 -22.91
CA GLY A 236 11.01 13.19 -21.87
C GLY A 236 9.57 13.32 -22.37
N CYS A 237 8.62 12.63 -21.73
CA CYS A 237 7.22 12.69 -22.13
C CYS A 237 6.57 14.03 -21.78
N VAL A 238 5.46 14.35 -22.44
CA VAL A 238 4.69 15.58 -22.21
C VAL A 238 4.30 15.80 -20.73
N LEU A 239 4.01 14.74 -19.97
CA LEU A 239 3.63 14.83 -18.56
C LEU A 239 4.80 15.28 -17.68
N CYS A 240 5.99 14.73 -17.92
CA CYS A 240 7.17 15.06 -17.15
C CYS A 240 7.81 16.36 -17.60
N ALA A 241 7.73 16.71 -18.89
CA ALA A 241 8.38 17.91 -19.45
C ALA A 241 7.98 19.20 -18.74
N VAL A 242 6.76 19.29 -18.21
CA VAL A 242 6.28 20.43 -17.40
C VAL A 242 7.14 20.67 -16.15
N TRP A 243 7.77 19.62 -15.60
CA TRP A 243 8.47 19.67 -14.31
C TRP A 243 9.99 19.53 -14.44
N GLN A 244 10.50 19.04 -15.57
CA GLN A 244 11.92 18.77 -15.77
C GLN A 244 12.77 20.03 -15.64
N GLY A 245 13.81 19.96 -14.81
CA GLY A 245 14.72 21.08 -14.55
C GLY A 245 14.11 22.25 -13.76
N ARG A 246 12.83 22.16 -13.34
CA ARG A 246 12.22 23.12 -12.42
C ARG A 246 12.54 22.77 -10.97
N ILE A 247 12.41 23.75 -10.09
CA ILE A 247 12.61 23.58 -8.65
C ILE A 247 11.26 23.24 -8.02
N LEU A 248 11.24 22.17 -7.24
CA LEU A 248 10.10 21.71 -6.46
C LEU A 248 10.45 21.75 -4.98
N ALA A 249 9.45 22.05 -4.14
CA ALA A 249 9.58 21.88 -2.71
C ALA A 249 9.07 20.51 -2.28
N ARG A 250 9.73 19.92 -1.29
CA ARG A 250 9.26 18.69 -0.64
C ARG A 250 8.17 19.01 0.38
N THR A 251 8.26 20.15 1.07
CA THR A 251 7.26 20.61 2.04
C THR A 251 6.85 22.07 1.81
N GLY A 252 5.69 22.45 2.33
CA GLY A 252 5.14 23.81 2.22
C GLY A 252 4.45 24.09 0.88
N THR A 253 4.46 25.36 0.44
CA THR A 253 3.71 25.83 -0.73
C THR A 253 4.61 26.24 -1.90
N ALA A 254 4.08 26.14 -3.12
CA ALA A 254 4.70 26.70 -4.33
C ALA A 254 4.78 28.24 -4.27
N GLY A 255 5.60 28.83 -5.13
CA GLY A 255 5.76 30.28 -5.29
C GLY A 255 7.19 30.77 -5.10
N GLU A 256 7.35 32.10 -5.13
CA GLU A 256 8.63 32.74 -4.86
C GLU A 256 9.01 32.54 -3.38
N ARG A 257 10.24 32.07 -3.16
CA ARG A 257 10.84 31.94 -1.84
C ARG A 257 12.15 32.70 -1.80
N THR A 258 12.39 33.45 -0.73
CA THR A 258 13.72 33.98 -0.42
C THR A 258 14.45 32.94 0.42
N VAL A 259 15.54 32.40 -0.11
CA VAL A 259 16.38 31.41 0.56
C VAL A 259 17.81 31.92 0.64
N GLU A 260 18.58 31.45 1.62
CA GLU A 260 19.99 31.79 1.73
C GLU A 260 20.78 31.09 0.63
N ASN A 261 21.68 31.81 -0.03
CA ASN A 261 22.61 31.25 -1.00
C ASN A 261 23.79 30.59 -0.26
N GLU A 262 23.99 29.29 -0.43
CA GLU A 262 25.03 28.54 0.30
C GLU A 262 26.48 28.97 -0.06
N LEU A 263 26.68 29.61 -1.22
CA LEU A 263 28.01 30.10 -1.61
C LEU A 263 28.31 31.51 -1.09
N THR A 264 27.29 32.37 -0.92
CA THR A 264 27.49 33.78 -0.56
C THR A 264 26.94 34.17 0.81
N GLY A 265 26.07 33.37 1.41
CA GLY A 265 25.33 33.69 2.63
C GLY A 265 24.28 34.80 2.46
N GLU A 266 24.05 35.25 1.22
CA GLU A 266 23.10 36.33 0.93
C GLU A 266 21.73 35.76 0.54
N PRO A 267 20.63 36.44 0.88
CA PRO A 267 19.30 36.04 0.46
C PRO A 267 19.17 36.10 -1.08
N MET A 268 18.73 35.01 -1.69
CA MET A 268 18.44 34.90 -3.11
C MET A 268 16.99 34.47 -3.36
N PRO A 269 16.31 35.03 -4.39
CA PRO A 269 15.00 34.56 -4.79
C PRO A 269 15.11 33.23 -5.53
N VAL A 270 14.21 32.30 -5.20
CA VAL A 270 14.04 31.02 -5.88
C VAL A 270 12.57 30.84 -6.23
N GLU A 271 12.29 30.54 -7.49
CA GLU A 271 10.94 30.25 -7.97
C GLU A 271 10.65 28.75 -7.82
N VAL A 272 9.79 28.40 -6.86
CA VAL A 272 9.32 27.03 -6.65
C VAL A 272 8.08 26.79 -7.52
N ALA A 273 8.22 25.92 -8.52
CA ALA A 273 7.17 25.67 -9.51
C ALA A 273 5.98 24.86 -8.96
N GLY A 274 6.17 24.13 -7.86
CA GLY A 274 5.18 23.24 -7.26
C GLY A 274 5.78 22.42 -6.13
N THR A 275 4.95 21.67 -5.42
CA THR A 275 5.43 20.60 -4.52
C THR A 275 5.68 19.30 -5.28
N VAL A 276 6.47 18.40 -4.68
CA VAL A 276 6.66 17.04 -5.23
C VAL A 276 5.33 16.31 -5.39
N GLU A 277 4.42 16.48 -4.44
CA GLU A 277 3.08 15.89 -4.38
C GLU A 277 2.18 16.46 -5.49
N GLU A 278 2.19 17.79 -5.68
CA GLU A 278 1.47 18.45 -6.78
C GLU A 278 1.98 17.97 -8.14
N ALA A 279 3.30 17.88 -8.31
CA ALA A 279 3.90 17.39 -9.54
C ALA A 279 3.51 15.94 -9.82
N ARG A 280 3.51 15.07 -8.79
CA ARG A 280 3.04 13.68 -8.89
C ARG A 280 1.57 13.60 -9.27
N ALA A 281 0.72 14.42 -8.63
CA ALA A 281 -0.70 14.49 -8.95
C ALA A 281 -0.95 14.93 -10.40
N ALA A 282 -0.08 15.80 -10.94
CA ALA A 282 -0.09 16.24 -12.34
C ALA A 282 0.52 15.22 -13.33
N GLY A 283 1.06 14.08 -12.86
CA GLY A 283 1.55 13.00 -13.70
C GLY A 283 3.07 12.82 -13.73
N LEU A 284 3.84 13.57 -12.94
CA LEU A 284 5.26 13.28 -12.73
C LEU A 284 5.42 11.90 -12.04
N MET A 285 6.49 11.17 -12.38
CA MET A 285 6.73 9.80 -11.88
C MET A 285 5.60 8.80 -12.23
N HIS A 286 4.98 8.97 -13.40
CA HIS A 286 4.02 8.01 -13.96
C HIS A 286 4.64 6.62 -14.18
N PRO A 287 3.84 5.58 -14.46
CA PRO A 287 4.37 4.25 -14.77
C PRO A 287 5.39 4.29 -15.92
N ASN A 288 6.51 3.58 -15.78
CA ASN A 288 7.64 3.67 -16.69
C ASN A 288 8.28 5.07 -16.85
N CYS A 289 8.14 5.98 -15.89
CA CYS A 289 8.97 7.18 -15.83
C CYS A 289 10.45 6.83 -15.58
N ARG A 290 11.39 7.62 -16.11
CA ARG A 290 12.85 7.47 -15.84
C ARG A 290 13.42 8.63 -15.04
N HIS A 291 12.59 9.60 -14.70
CA HIS A 291 13.00 10.77 -13.95
C HIS A 291 13.36 10.40 -12.53
N THR A 292 14.26 11.20 -12.00
CA THR A 292 14.77 11.12 -10.64
C THR A 292 14.71 12.50 -10.01
N PHE A 293 14.50 12.55 -8.70
CA PHE A 293 14.71 13.77 -7.94
C PHE A 293 16.20 13.95 -7.67
N LEU A 294 16.65 15.20 -7.66
CA LEU A 294 18.02 15.64 -7.41
C LEU A 294 18.00 16.77 -6.38
N PRO A 295 19.01 16.90 -5.50
CA PRO A 295 19.06 17.97 -4.52
C PRO A 295 19.22 19.33 -5.22
N TYR A 296 18.40 20.29 -4.83
CA TYR A 296 18.59 21.68 -5.21
C TYR A 296 19.17 22.44 -4.03
N ILE A 297 20.48 22.74 -4.11
CA ILE A 297 21.19 23.53 -3.12
C ILE A 297 21.27 24.97 -3.65
N PRO A 298 20.63 25.96 -3.01
CA PRO A 298 20.62 27.34 -3.48
C PRO A 298 22.05 27.89 -3.66
N GLY A 299 22.30 28.51 -4.82
CA GLY A 299 23.62 29.03 -5.18
C GLY A 299 24.57 28.00 -5.81
N VAL A 300 24.40 26.71 -5.53
CA VAL A 300 25.27 25.63 -6.04
C VAL A 300 24.63 24.88 -7.21
N THR A 301 23.39 24.41 -7.04
CA THR A 301 22.68 23.63 -8.07
C THR A 301 22.12 24.56 -9.15
N ARG A 302 22.38 24.23 -10.42
CA ARG A 302 21.75 24.90 -11.56
C ARG A 302 20.47 24.18 -11.97
N ALA A 303 19.33 24.84 -11.80
CA ALA A 303 18.03 24.39 -12.27
C ALA A 303 17.67 25.17 -13.54
N GLU A 304 17.62 24.47 -14.67
CA GLU A 304 17.26 25.04 -15.96
C GLU A 304 16.14 24.19 -16.58
N PRO A 305 14.94 24.77 -16.78
CA PRO A 305 13.84 24.07 -17.43
C PRO A 305 14.24 23.59 -18.83
N VAL A 306 13.71 22.42 -19.21
CA VAL A 306 13.94 21.85 -20.55
C VAL A 306 12.64 21.89 -21.33
N GLU A 307 12.69 22.45 -22.53
CA GLU A 307 11.57 22.45 -23.46
C GLU A 307 11.25 21.03 -23.95
N HIS A 308 9.96 20.75 -24.13
CA HIS A 308 9.51 19.43 -24.61
C HIS A 308 9.83 19.24 -26.09
N ASP A 309 10.62 18.22 -26.41
CA ASP A 309 10.87 17.80 -27.79
C ASP A 309 9.94 16.63 -28.18
N GLN A 310 8.84 16.97 -28.85
CA GLN A 310 7.88 15.99 -29.37
C GLN A 310 8.49 15.01 -30.39
N GLY A 311 9.48 15.46 -31.16
CA GLY A 311 10.17 14.63 -32.15
C GLY A 311 11.01 13.55 -31.47
N ALA A 312 11.81 13.94 -30.46
CA ALA A 312 12.60 13.02 -29.67
C ALA A 312 11.73 12.00 -28.90
N GLU A 313 10.59 12.43 -28.36
CA GLU A 313 9.61 11.53 -27.74
C GLU A 313 9.09 10.50 -28.76
N HIS A 314 8.64 10.95 -29.92
CA HIS A 314 8.13 10.08 -30.98
C HIS A 314 9.19 9.08 -31.47
N ASP A 315 10.42 9.52 -31.68
CA ASP A 315 11.53 8.67 -32.11
C ASP A 315 11.85 7.58 -31.09
N ARG A 316 11.83 7.91 -29.80
CA ARG A 316 11.95 6.90 -28.74
C ARG A 316 10.78 5.92 -28.81
N GLU A 317 9.54 6.39 -28.90
CA GLU A 317 8.36 5.52 -28.92
C GLU A 317 8.36 4.56 -30.10
N HIS A 318 8.78 5.03 -31.27
CA HIS A 318 8.96 4.22 -32.47
C HIS A 318 10.00 3.11 -32.26
N LEU A 319 11.15 3.43 -31.63
CA LEU A 319 12.14 2.42 -31.27
C LEU A 319 11.54 1.34 -30.33
N ARG A 320 10.72 1.74 -29.34
CA ARG A 320 10.04 0.77 -28.46
C ARG A 320 9.03 -0.08 -29.22
N GLU A 321 8.36 0.46 -30.23
CA GLU A 321 7.45 -0.29 -31.09
C GLU A 321 8.20 -1.37 -31.90
N LEU A 322 9.32 -1.01 -32.52
CA LEU A 322 10.15 -1.95 -33.27
C LEU A 322 10.69 -3.08 -32.36
N GLU A 323 11.16 -2.75 -31.16
CA GLU A 323 11.61 -3.74 -30.18
C GLU A 323 10.48 -4.72 -29.79
N ARG A 324 9.25 -4.22 -29.55
CA ARG A 324 8.08 -5.06 -29.28
C ARG A 324 7.76 -5.99 -30.45
N LYS A 325 7.87 -5.51 -31.70
CA LYS A 325 7.70 -6.32 -32.91
C LYS A 325 8.76 -7.42 -33.00
N VAL A 326 10.03 -7.12 -32.71
CA VAL A 326 11.11 -8.14 -32.66
C VAL A 326 10.80 -9.22 -31.62
N ARG A 327 10.39 -8.84 -30.40
CA ARG A 327 10.01 -9.79 -29.34
C ARG A 327 8.83 -10.68 -29.76
N LYS A 328 7.84 -10.10 -30.44
CA LYS A 328 6.69 -10.84 -30.98
C LYS A 328 7.12 -11.92 -31.97
N GLU A 329 8.00 -11.59 -32.92
CA GLU A 329 8.47 -12.55 -33.92
C GLU A 329 9.42 -13.61 -33.32
N LYS A 330 10.23 -13.26 -32.29
CA LYS A 330 11.00 -14.26 -31.53
C LYS A 330 10.11 -15.26 -30.78
N ARG A 331 9.00 -14.82 -30.19
CA ARG A 331 8.02 -15.73 -29.57
C ARG A 331 7.43 -16.70 -30.60
N LYS A 332 7.11 -16.22 -31.81
CA LYS A 332 6.69 -17.07 -32.93
C LYS A 332 7.77 -18.07 -33.36
N GLU A 333 9.04 -17.66 -33.40
CA GLU A 333 10.15 -18.56 -33.71
C GLU A 333 10.24 -19.71 -32.67
N ALA A 334 10.13 -19.38 -31.38
CA ALA A 334 10.17 -20.34 -30.28
C ALA A 334 8.97 -21.31 -30.30
N GLY A 335 7.78 -20.80 -30.61
CA GLY A 335 6.53 -21.57 -30.68
C GLY A 335 6.23 -22.20 -32.04
N ALA A 336 7.08 -22.04 -33.05
CA ALA A 336 6.83 -22.53 -34.41
C ALA A 336 6.54 -24.05 -34.40
N LEU A 337 5.60 -24.53 -35.22
CA LEU A 337 5.26 -25.97 -35.30
C LEU A 337 6.04 -26.68 -36.40
N SER A 338 6.57 -25.92 -37.37
CA SER A 338 7.37 -26.41 -38.49
C SER A 338 8.68 -25.60 -38.66
N ASP A 339 9.64 -26.17 -39.40
CA ASP A 339 10.88 -25.45 -39.72
C ASP A 339 10.64 -24.29 -40.70
N ASP A 340 9.61 -24.35 -41.53
CA ASP A 340 9.26 -23.29 -42.48
C ASP A 340 8.78 -22.04 -41.74
N GLU A 341 7.87 -22.20 -40.77
CA GLU A 341 7.41 -21.12 -39.89
C GLU A 341 8.57 -20.51 -39.10
N ARG A 342 9.49 -21.35 -38.61
CA ARG A 342 10.71 -20.90 -37.93
C ARG A 342 11.59 -20.05 -38.86
N ARG A 343 11.77 -20.46 -40.12
CA ARG A 343 12.53 -19.68 -41.13
C ARG A 343 11.87 -18.34 -41.44
N LEU A 344 10.54 -18.31 -41.56
CA LEU A 344 9.77 -17.08 -41.79
C LEU A 344 9.89 -16.10 -40.62
N ALA A 345 9.76 -16.57 -39.38
CA ALA A 345 9.95 -15.75 -38.18
C ALA A 345 11.37 -15.15 -38.13
N ARG A 346 12.40 -15.96 -38.41
CA ARG A 346 13.81 -15.50 -38.50
C ARG A 346 14.04 -14.45 -39.57
N ALA A 347 13.36 -14.54 -40.71
CA ALA A 347 13.45 -13.53 -41.76
C ALA A 347 12.88 -12.19 -41.28
N LYS A 348 11.71 -12.21 -40.64
CA LYS A 348 11.08 -11.00 -40.07
C LYS A 348 11.89 -10.38 -38.94
N ILE A 349 12.47 -11.19 -38.06
CA ILE A 349 13.38 -10.70 -37.01
C ILE A 349 14.54 -9.92 -37.63
N ARG A 350 15.18 -10.46 -38.68
CA ARG A 350 16.29 -9.79 -39.36
C ARG A 350 15.87 -8.48 -40.04
N ALA A 351 14.68 -8.46 -40.66
CA ALA A 351 14.13 -7.24 -41.27
C ALA A 351 13.90 -6.14 -40.23
N LEU A 352 13.18 -6.45 -39.15
CA LEU A 352 12.93 -5.51 -38.04
C LEU A 352 14.22 -5.04 -37.37
N GLN A 353 15.23 -5.90 -37.24
CA GLN A 353 16.54 -5.51 -36.73
C GLN A 353 17.35 -4.65 -37.73
N GLY A 354 17.00 -4.69 -39.02
CA GLY A 354 17.41 -3.72 -40.03
C GLY A 354 16.77 -2.37 -39.76
N GLU A 355 15.44 -2.33 -39.66
CA GLU A 355 14.68 -1.11 -39.35
C GLU A 355 15.17 -0.42 -38.07
N ILE A 356 15.45 -1.19 -37.01
CA ILE A 356 16.05 -0.64 -35.77
C ILE A 356 17.41 0.01 -36.05
N ARG A 357 18.26 -0.58 -36.90
CA ARG A 357 19.58 -0.01 -37.23
C ARG A 357 19.42 1.29 -38.02
N ASP A 358 18.50 1.31 -38.97
CA ASP A 358 18.25 2.50 -39.78
C ASP A 358 17.70 3.63 -38.90
N HIS A 359 16.76 3.31 -38.01
CA HIS A 359 16.16 4.27 -37.07
C HIS A 359 17.18 4.88 -36.10
N ILE A 360 18.03 4.06 -35.48
CA ILE A 360 19.06 4.58 -34.55
C ILE A 360 20.13 5.39 -35.29
N THR A 361 20.45 5.05 -36.55
CA THR A 361 21.38 5.83 -37.35
C THR A 361 20.79 7.19 -37.72
N ALA A 362 19.48 7.25 -37.98
CA ALA A 362 18.79 8.51 -38.28
C ALA A 362 18.61 9.41 -37.04
N THR A 363 18.34 8.84 -35.88
CA THR A 363 17.93 9.58 -34.66
C THR A 363 19.03 9.73 -33.61
N GLY A 364 20.13 8.97 -33.72
CA GLY A 364 21.20 8.94 -32.71
C GLY A 364 20.84 8.20 -31.43
N LEU A 365 19.67 7.55 -31.34
CA LEU A 365 19.24 6.82 -30.17
C LEU A 365 20.14 5.60 -29.86
N ASN A 366 20.37 5.34 -28.57
CA ASN A 366 21.14 4.17 -28.17
C ASN A 366 20.30 2.87 -28.26
N ARG A 367 20.77 1.91 -29.06
CA ARG A 367 20.17 0.58 -29.20
C ARG A 367 20.52 -0.31 -28.02
N LYS A 368 19.54 -0.54 -27.15
CA LYS A 368 19.65 -1.50 -26.06
C LYS A 368 19.25 -2.92 -26.53
N ARG A 369 20.21 -3.68 -27.09
CA ARG A 369 19.99 -5.04 -27.69
C ARG A 369 19.25 -6.03 -26.79
N TYR A 370 19.41 -5.90 -25.48
CA TYR A 370 18.73 -6.75 -24.52
C TYR A 370 17.20 -6.61 -24.65
N ARG A 371 16.68 -5.41 -24.97
CA ARG A 371 15.24 -5.14 -25.13
C ARG A 371 14.61 -5.91 -26.29
N GLU A 372 15.39 -6.42 -27.22
CA GLU A 372 14.89 -7.25 -28.31
C GLU A 372 14.75 -8.72 -27.95
N GLN A 373 15.26 -9.17 -26.81
CA GLN A 373 15.17 -10.57 -26.40
C GLN A 373 13.82 -10.87 -25.73
N ILE A 374 13.36 -12.12 -25.83
CA ILE A 374 12.12 -12.56 -25.14
C ILE A 374 12.28 -12.36 -23.63
N ASN A 375 13.49 -12.61 -23.11
CA ASN A 375 13.87 -12.45 -21.72
C ASN A 375 14.60 -11.13 -21.45
N LEU A 376 14.37 -10.06 -22.23
CA LEU A 376 15.08 -8.77 -22.11
C LEU A 376 16.61 -8.85 -21.84
N GLY A 377 17.29 -9.87 -22.38
CA GLY A 377 18.74 -10.05 -22.35
C GLY A 377 19.35 -10.45 -21.01
N HIS A 378 18.60 -11.18 -20.18
CA HIS A 378 19.08 -11.72 -18.90
C HIS A 378 20.25 -12.70 -18.92
N GLY A 379 20.74 -13.08 -20.11
CA GLY A 379 21.72 -14.14 -20.25
C GLY A 379 21.16 -15.49 -19.82
N ASP A 380 22.05 -16.39 -19.39
CA ASP A 380 21.69 -17.69 -18.82
C ASP A 380 21.04 -17.55 -17.44
N GLN A 381 20.11 -18.45 -17.11
CA GLN A 381 19.28 -18.45 -15.90
C GLN A 381 20.13 -18.53 -14.64
N HIS A 382 21.25 -19.24 -14.71
CA HIS A 382 22.22 -19.30 -13.62
C HIS A 382 22.82 -17.93 -13.31
N ALA A 383 23.05 -17.07 -14.32
CA ALA A 383 23.58 -15.73 -14.10
C ALA A 383 22.56 -14.82 -13.44
N ALA A 384 21.28 -14.89 -13.85
CA ALA A 384 20.20 -14.13 -13.22
C ALA A 384 19.94 -14.58 -11.78
N ARG A 385 19.96 -15.90 -11.53
CA ARG A 385 19.85 -16.45 -10.18
C ARG A 385 20.99 -15.99 -9.27
N ARG A 386 22.25 -16.09 -9.74
CA ARG A 386 23.41 -15.60 -8.97
C ARG A 386 23.30 -14.11 -8.63
N ARG A 387 22.90 -13.26 -9.59
CA ARG A 387 22.72 -11.83 -9.30
C ARG A 387 21.66 -11.57 -8.23
N ARG A 388 20.57 -12.34 -8.24
CA ARG A 388 19.54 -12.25 -7.20
C ARG A 388 20.02 -12.75 -5.84
N GLU A 389 20.79 -13.84 -5.82
CA GLU A 389 21.40 -14.37 -4.60
C GLU A 389 22.41 -13.36 -4.01
N ASP A 390 23.30 -12.81 -4.85
CA ASP A 390 24.24 -11.74 -4.47
C ASP A 390 23.49 -10.50 -3.95
N LEU A 391 22.37 -10.11 -4.57
CA LEU A 391 21.52 -9.00 -4.13
C LEU A 391 20.84 -9.27 -2.78
N ALA A 392 20.29 -10.47 -2.61
CA ALA A 392 19.61 -10.86 -1.39
C ALA A 392 20.57 -10.88 -0.20
N GLU A 393 21.82 -11.33 -0.41
CA GLU A 393 22.89 -11.27 0.60
C GLU A 393 23.16 -9.82 1.03
N GLN A 394 23.31 -8.89 0.08
CA GLN A 394 23.54 -7.47 0.39
C GLN A 394 22.37 -6.81 1.12
N VAL A 395 21.14 -7.07 0.66
CA VAL A 395 19.95 -6.51 1.32
C VAL A 395 19.83 -7.07 2.73
N ALA A 396 20.14 -8.36 2.94
CA ALA A 396 20.14 -8.97 4.26
C ALA A 396 21.23 -8.36 5.17
N GLU A 397 22.44 -8.16 4.67
CA GLU A 397 23.52 -7.47 5.40
C GLU A 397 23.13 -6.04 5.78
N GLY A 398 22.62 -5.27 4.81
CA GLY A 398 22.18 -3.89 5.03
C GLY A 398 20.99 -3.79 6.01
N ASN A 399 20.03 -4.70 5.92
CA ASN A 399 18.89 -4.74 6.85
C ASN A 399 19.32 -5.17 8.26
N ALA A 400 20.27 -6.10 8.39
CA ALA A 400 20.78 -6.52 9.68
C ALA A 400 21.53 -5.36 10.38
N GLU A 401 22.33 -4.61 9.62
CA GLU A 401 23.01 -3.42 10.13
C GLU A 401 22.02 -2.31 10.47
N GLN A 402 21.02 -2.07 9.62
CA GLN A 402 19.96 -1.11 9.91
C GLN A 402 19.17 -1.49 11.17
N THR A 403 18.82 -2.76 11.34
CA THR A 403 18.11 -3.26 12.54
C THR A 403 18.96 -3.04 13.79
N ARG A 404 20.28 -3.23 13.69
CA ARG A 404 21.23 -2.96 14.76
C ARG A 404 21.26 -1.46 15.10
N LEU A 405 21.33 -0.59 14.09
CA LEU A 405 21.34 0.86 14.26
C LEU A 405 20.02 1.40 14.82
N ASP A 406 18.88 0.90 14.35
CA ASP A 406 17.55 1.23 14.86
C ASP A 406 17.41 0.83 16.33
N ALA A 407 17.92 -0.34 16.70
CA ALA A 407 17.95 -0.79 18.10
C ALA A 407 18.82 0.13 18.99
N VAL A 408 19.97 0.60 18.48
CA VAL A 408 20.83 1.56 19.19
C VAL A 408 20.14 2.92 19.33
N THR A 409 19.52 3.43 18.26
CA THR A 409 18.78 4.70 18.28
C THR A 409 17.59 4.65 19.24
N ALA A 410 16.80 3.55 19.19
CA ALA A 410 15.69 3.33 20.10
C ALA A 410 16.17 3.25 21.56
N GLU A 411 17.31 2.60 21.83
CA GLU A 411 17.93 2.59 23.15
C GLU A 411 18.37 3.99 23.61
N GLN A 412 19.00 4.78 22.73
CA GLN A 412 19.39 6.15 23.05
C GLN A 412 18.17 7.05 23.32
N GLN A 413 17.10 6.92 22.54
CA GLN A 413 15.85 7.64 22.76
C GLN A 413 15.22 7.25 24.10
N ARG A 414 15.17 5.96 24.42
CA ARG A 414 14.69 5.48 25.73
C ARG A 414 15.52 6.03 26.89
N ARG A 415 16.85 6.10 26.74
CA ARG A 415 17.73 6.68 27.76
C ARG A 415 17.47 8.17 27.97
N ARG A 416 17.40 8.95 26.87
CA ARG A 416 17.09 10.39 26.94
C ARG A 416 15.72 10.64 27.56
N GLU A 417 14.73 9.81 27.21
CA GLU A 417 13.39 9.87 27.78
C GLU A 417 13.41 9.54 29.28
N GLN A 418 14.13 8.49 29.69
CA GLN A 418 14.30 8.14 31.10
C GLN A 418 15.03 9.24 31.88
N GLU A 419 16.06 9.85 31.31
CA GLU A 419 16.78 10.98 31.92
C GLU A 419 15.87 12.20 32.06
N ARG A 420 15.05 12.52 31.05
CA ARG A 420 14.04 13.58 31.12
C ARG A 420 13.02 13.30 32.22
N LEU A 421 12.40 12.13 32.22
CA LEU A 421 11.41 11.74 33.22
C LEU A 421 12.02 11.70 34.63
N ALA A 422 13.29 11.28 34.78
CA ALA A 422 13.99 11.32 36.06
C ALA A 422 14.27 12.75 36.52
N ALA A 423 14.61 13.66 35.61
CA ALA A 423 14.80 15.08 35.91
C ALA A 423 13.48 15.75 36.32
N GLU A 424 12.40 15.51 35.56
CA GLU A 424 11.04 15.99 35.89
C GLU A 424 10.58 15.45 37.24
N LYS A 425 10.79 14.15 37.51
CA LYS A 425 10.47 13.55 38.81
C LYS A 425 11.29 14.18 39.94
N ALA A 426 12.59 14.36 39.76
CA ALA A 426 13.45 14.97 40.79
C ALA A 426 13.11 16.44 41.06
N GLU A 427 12.62 17.17 40.05
CA GLU A 427 12.07 18.52 40.22
C GLU A 427 10.75 18.50 40.98
N ARG A 428 9.82 17.60 40.60
CA ARG A 428 8.56 17.39 41.30
C ARG A 428 8.74 16.97 42.77
N ASP A 429 9.66 16.05 43.04
CA ASP A 429 9.98 15.57 44.40
C ASP A 429 10.53 16.73 45.24
N ARG A 430 11.38 17.60 44.67
CA ARG A 430 11.87 18.82 45.34
C ARG A 430 10.74 19.78 45.70
N TYR A 431 9.85 20.09 44.77
CA TYR A 431 8.69 20.94 45.04
C TYR A 431 7.78 20.33 46.11
N THR A 432 7.56 19.01 46.07
CA THR A 432 6.73 18.31 47.05
C THR A 432 7.35 18.39 48.46
N ASP A 433 8.67 18.20 48.59
CA ASP A 433 9.36 18.31 49.87
C ASP A 433 9.39 19.75 50.40
N GLU A 434 9.51 20.75 49.53
CA GLU A 434 9.35 22.17 49.90
C GLU A 434 7.95 22.45 50.46
N LEU A 435 6.89 21.99 49.77
CA LEU A 435 5.50 22.18 50.18
C LEU A 435 5.18 21.50 51.53
N ARG A 436 5.72 20.30 51.77
CA ARG A 436 5.58 19.60 53.06
C ARG A 436 6.16 20.38 54.24
N GLY A 437 7.17 21.21 54.00
CA GLY A 437 7.80 22.05 55.02
C GLY A 437 7.03 23.32 55.35
N LEU A 438 5.99 23.67 54.58
CA LEU A 438 5.21 24.89 54.76
C LEU A 438 4.07 24.72 55.78
N SER A 439 3.76 25.83 56.46
CA SER A 439 2.56 25.95 57.29
C SER A 439 1.29 26.03 56.41
N ASP A 440 0.11 25.80 56.98
CA ASP A 440 -1.16 25.90 56.24
C ASP A 440 -1.37 27.31 55.66
N GLU A 441 -0.99 28.35 56.41
CA GLU A 441 -1.11 29.76 55.99
C GLU A 441 -0.14 30.08 54.82
N ASP A 442 1.05 29.46 54.81
CA ASP A 442 2.03 29.60 53.71
C ASP A 442 1.64 28.77 52.47
N LEU A 443 0.95 27.64 52.66
CA LEU A 443 0.39 26.82 51.58
C LEU A 443 -0.74 27.54 50.84
N ASP A 444 -1.62 28.22 51.57
CA ASP A 444 -2.66 29.08 50.99
C ASP A 444 -2.07 30.26 50.20
N ALA A 445 -1.00 30.87 50.72
CA ALA A 445 -0.27 31.91 49.99
C ALA A 445 0.36 31.36 48.70
N ARG A 446 0.90 30.13 48.74
CA ARG A 446 1.47 29.47 47.55
C ARG A 446 0.44 29.03 46.52
N LEU A 447 -0.76 28.67 46.95
CA LEU A 447 -1.89 28.40 46.06
C LEU A 447 -2.24 29.64 45.23
N ALA A 448 -2.23 30.82 45.85
CA ALA A 448 -2.48 32.09 45.15
C ALA A 448 -1.38 32.48 44.15
N GLU A 449 -0.11 32.19 44.48
CA GLU A 449 1.03 32.40 43.59
C GLU A 449 1.06 31.43 42.39
N ALA A 450 0.56 30.20 42.58
CA ALA A 450 0.52 29.14 41.57
C ALA A 450 -0.56 29.33 40.49
N ALA A 451 -1.35 30.41 40.53
CA ALA A 451 -2.51 30.62 39.64
C ALA A 451 -2.20 30.58 38.12
N ASN A 452 -0.94 30.77 37.72
CA ASN A 452 -0.50 30.71 36.32
C ASN A 452 0.45 29.54 36.02
N ASP A 453 0.69 28.65 36.99
CA ASP A 453 1.54 27.47 36.85
C ASP A 453 0.73 26.22 37.23
N GLU A 454 0.18 25.58 36.21
CA GLU A 454 -0.70 24.41 36.34
C GLU A 454 -0.02 23.24 37.08
N THR A 455 1.30 23.07 36.92
CA THR A 455 2.04 21.97 37.57
C THR A 455 2.23 22.26 39.05
N LEU A 456 2.59 23.50 39.40
CA LEU A 456 2.73 23.91 40.79
C LEU A 456 1.37 23.90 41.51
N LEU A 457 0.30 24.32 40.82
CA LEU A 457 -1.07 24.31 41.33
C LEU A 457 -1.51 22.89 41.70
N ASP A 458 -1.31 21.92 40.81
CA ASP A 458 -1.62 20.51 41.06
C ASP A 458 -0.85 19.95 42.27
N LEU A 459 0.42 20.32 42.45
CA LEU A 459 1.23 19.88 43.58
C LEU A 459 0.77 20.49 44.91
N VAL A 460 0.40 21.77 44.92
CA VAL A 460 -0.15 22.44 46.10
C VAL A 460 -1.50 21.85 46.49
N LEU A 461 -2.39 21.62 45.52
CA LEU A 461 -3.69 21.00 45.74
C LEU A 461 -3.54 19.57 46.28
N ALA A 462 -2.64 18.76 45.70
CA ALA A 462 -2.40 17.40 46.18
C ALA A 462 -1.86 17.34 47.63
N GLU A 463 -1.10 18.35 48.05
CA GLU A 463 -0.61 18.48 49.43
C GLU A 463 -1.73 18.88 50.40
N LEU A 464 -2.62 19.80 49.99
CA LEU A 464 -3.81 20.18 50.75
C LEU A 464 -4.78 19.00 50.90
N ASP A 465 -5.05 18.28 49.81
CA ASP A 465 -5.89 17.08 49.81
C ASP A 465 -5.33 15.99 50.71
N ARG A 466 -4.01 15.82 50.75
CA ARG A 466 -3.35 14.87 51.67
C ARG A 466 -3.56 15.27 53.13
N ARG A 467 -3.39 16.55 53.48
CA ARG A 467 -3.61 17.04 54.85
C ARG A 467 -5.09 16.93 55.25
N GLN A 468 -5.99 17.23 54.32
CA GLN A 468 -7.43 17.04 54.50
C GLN A 468 -7.74 15.55 54.72
N ALA A 469 -7.19 14.64 53.92
CA ALA A 469 -7.38 13.20 54.12
C ALA A 469 -6.76 12.67 55.42
N GLU A 470 -5.65 13.24 55.90
CA GLU A 470 -5.07 12.92 57.22
C GLU A 470 -5.95 13.46 58.37
N GLN A 471 -6.58 14.62 58.19
CA GLN A 471 -7.60 15.17 59.12
C GLN A 471 -8.87 14.33 59.10
N ASP A 472 -9.37 13.97 57.92
CA ASP A 472 -10.55 13.13 57.75
C ASP A 472 -10.29 11.73 58.35
N GLN A 473 -9.09 11.14 58.17
CA GLN A 473 -8.71 9.87 58.83
C GLN A 473 -8.55 9.98 60.35
N THR A 474 -8.29 11.18 60.90
CA THR A 474 -8.29 11.40 62.35
C THR A 474 -9.69 11.68 62.91
N ASP A 475 -10.64 12.11 62.06
CA ASP A 475 -12.06 12.26 62.36
C ASP A 475 -12.92 11.00 62.04
N GLU A 476 -12.39 10.02 61.30
CA GLU A 476 -12.98 8.70 60.97
C GLU A 476 -13.08 7.72 62.17
N GLY A 477 -13.28 8.24 63.38
CA GLY A 477 -13.73 7.45 64.54
C GLY A 477 -15.25 7.24 64.59
N ALA A 478 -16.03 7.90 63.74
CA ALA A 478 -17.49 7.80 63.75
C ALA A 478 -18.12 8.30 62.44
N ASP A 479 -18.28 7.43 61.45
CA ASP A 479 -19.38 7.56 60.48
C ASP A 479 -19.82 6.16 60.04
N GLU A 480 -20.87 5.66 60.69
CA GLU A 480 -21.69 4.58 60.14
C GLU A 480 -22.38 5.14 58.89
N ASP A 481 -22.21 4.50 57.73
CA ASP A 481 -22.91 4.84 56.49
C ASP A 481 -24.41 5.07 56.80
N PRO A 482 -24.92 6.33 56.72
CA PRO A 482 -26.30 6.67 57.08
C PRO A 482 -27.36 5.95 56.24
N HIS A 483 -26.92 5.22 55.20
CA HIS A 483 -27.75 4.48 54.26
C HIS A 483 -27.36 3.00 54.17
N ALA A 484 -26.56 2.45 55.09
CA ALA A 484 -26.19 1.03 55.11
C ALA A 484 -27.42 0.09 55.04
N GLU A 485 -28.50 0.42 55.75
CA GLU A 485 -29.76 -0.33 55.71
C GLU A 485 -30.47 -0.24 54.35
N LYS A 486 -30.36 0.91 53.66
CA LYS A 486 -30.92 1.11 52.32
C LYS A 486 -30.15 0.35 51.25
N TRP A 487 -28.81 0.34 51.33
CA TRP A 487 -28.00 -0.47 50.43
C TRP A 487 -28.28 -1.97 50.59
N ALA A 488 -28.45 -2.44 51.83
CA ALA A 488 -28.87 -3.82 52.10
C ALA A 488 -30.28 -4.14 51.55
N GLU A 489 -31.18 -3.16 51.48
CA GLU A 489 -32.49 -3.30 50.83
C GLU A 489 -32.38 -3.39 49.30
N VAL A 490 -31.53 -2.57 48.67
CA VAL A 490 -31.25 -2.65 47.23
C VAL A 490 -30.71 -4.04 46.86
N ASP A 491 -29.74 -4.55 47.63
CA ASP A 491 -29.17 -5.88 47.40
C ASP A 491 -30.22 -7.00 47.55
N ARG A 492 -31.16 -6.85 48.49
CA ARG A 492 -32.28 -7.80 48.65
C ARG A 492 -33.21 -7.78 47.44
N LEU A 493 -33.65 -6.59 47.00
CA LEU A 493 -34.55 -6.45 45.85
C LEU A 493 -33.92 -7.00 44.56
N VAL A 494 -32.62 -6.81 44.39
CA VAL A 494 -31.86 -7.39 43.27
C VAL A 494 -31.77 -8.92 43.39
N ALA A 495 -31.52 -9.46 44.58
CA ALA A 495 -31.53 -10.91 44.82
C ALA A 495 -32.91 -11.56 44.58
N GLU A 496 -34.00 -10.81 44.78
CA GLU A 496 -35.37 -11.21 44.47
C GLU A 496 -35.75 -11.08 42.98
N GLY A 497 -34.83 -10.56 42.16
CA GLY A 497 -34.94 -10.52 40.70
C GLY A 497 -35.30 -9.15 40.11
N SER A 498 -35.25 -8.08 40.91
CA SER A 498 -35.43 -6.71 40.41
C SER A 498 -34.17 -6.23 39.67
N ASP A 499 -34.37 -5.42 38.63
CA ASP A 499 -33.30 -4.69 37.94
C ASP A 499 -32.61 -3.72 38.92
N TYR A 500 -31.28 -3.62 38.88
CA TYR A 500 -30.50 -2.86 39.88
C TYR A 500 -30.92 -1.38 39.91
N GLU A 501 -31.07 -0.77 38.73
CA GLU A 501 -31.49 0.62 38.59
C GLU A 501 -32.93 0.85 39.08
N GLN A 502 -33.79 -0.17 39.01
CA GLN A 502 -35.16 -0.12 39.53
C GLN A 502 -35.19 -0.26 41.06
N ALA A 503 -34.44 -1.22 41.62
CA ALA A 503 -34.28 -1.39 43.07
C ALA A 503 -33.66 -0.15 43.71
N TYR A 504 -32.65 0.43 43.07
CA TYR A 504 -32.02 1.67 43.51
C TYR A 504 -33.00 2.86 43.47
N ALA A 505 -33.77 3.00 42.38
CA ALA A 505 -34.76 4.06 42.27
C ALA A 505 -35.87 3.94 43.32
N GLU A 506 -36.31 2.72 43.63
CA GLU A 506 -37.34 2.44 44.63
C GLU A 506 -36.88 2.75 46.05
N VAL A 507 -35.68 2.29 46.43
CA VAL A 507 -35.16 2.45 47.80
C VAL A 507 -34.75 3.90 48.11
N PHE A 508 -34.28 4.63 47.09
CA PHE A 508 -33.80 6.00 47.24
C PHE A 508 -34.82 7.06 46.76
N ASP A 509 -36.05 6.67 46.45
CA ASP A 509 -37.15 7.53 45.96
C ASP A 509 -36.73 8.42 44.78
N LYS A 510 -36.09 7.81 43.78
CA LYS A 510 -35.61 8.47 42.56
C LYS A 510 -36.47 8.08 41.36
N ASP A 511 -36.51 8.96 40.37
CA ASP A 511 -37.09 8.66 39.06
C ASP A 511 -36.22 7.62 38.31
N VAL A 512 -36.82 6.47 38.00
CA VAL A 512 -36.11 5.33 37.39
C VAL A 512 -35.56 5.65 35.99
N ASP A 513 -36.26 6.48 35.21
CA ASP A 513 -35.82 6.85 33.86
C ASP A 513 -34.61 7.80 33.91
N ARG A 514 -34.57 8.67 34.93
CA ARG A 514 -33.42 9.52 35.21
C ARG A 514 -32.21 8.69 35.66
N VAL A 515 -32.39 7.75 36.58
CA VAL A 515 -31.31 6.84 37.05
C VAL A 515 -30.73 6.04 35.89
N ARG A 516 -31.58 5.44 35.05
CA ARG A 516 -31.16 4.69 33.86
C ARG A 516 -30.40 5.54 32.86
N ARG A 517 -30.82 6.80 32.64
CA ARG A 517 -30.14 7.73 31.75
C ARG A 517 -28.76 8.13 32.28
N GLU A 518 -28.64 8.42 33.58
CA GLU A 518 -27.37 8.75 34.23
C GLU A 518 -26.40 7.55 34.19
N ALA A 519 -26.89 6.33 34.48
CA ALA A 519 -26.11 5.10 34.36
C ALA A 519 -25.65 4.82 32.92
N ALA A 520 -26.53 5.04 31.93
CA ALA A 520 -26.17 4.89 30.52
C ALA A 520 -25.11 5.91 30.07
N ILE A 521 -25.18 7.16 30.52
CA ILE A 521 -24.14 8.17 30.27
C ILE A 521 -22.80 7.73 30.87
N ALA A 522 -22.79 7.25 32.11
CA ALA A 522 -21.58 6.79 32.78
C ALA A 522 -20.92 5.64 32.03
N ARG A 523 -21.70 4.60 31.65
CA ARG A 523 -21.20 3.46 30.85
C ARG A 523 -20.61 3.90 29.52
N LEU A 524 -21.30 4.79 28.78
CA LEU A 524 -20.80 5.26 27.49
C LEU A 524 -19.49 6.07 27.61
N ARG A 525 -19.30 6.80 28.70
CA ARG A 525 -18.04 7.52 28.94
C ARG A 525 -16.91 6.56 29.31
N ASP A 526 -17.20 5.53 30.10
CA ASP A 526 -16.24 4.46 30.45
C ASP A 526 -15.79 3.68 29.20
N ASP A 527 -16.72 3.43 28.27
CA ASP A 527 -16.43 2.86 26.94
C ASP A 527 -15.64 3.81 26.01
N GLY A 528 -15.29 5.00 26.48
CA GLY A 528 -14.46 5.98 25.78
C GLY A 528 -15.21 6.91 24.82
N PHE A 529 -16.54 6.96 24.85
CA PHE A 529 -17.31 7.89 24.03
C PHE A 529 -17.36 9.29 24.67
N GLN A 530 -17.27 10.33 23.83
CA GLN A 530 -17.31 11.74 24.25
C GLN A 530 -18.61 12.42 23.79
N GLY A 531 -19.17 13.28 24.65
CA GLY A 531 -20.40 14.01 24.36
C GLY A 531 -20.94 14.76 25.58
N ARG A 532 -21.71 15.82 25.33
CA ARG A 532 -22.27 16.71 26.37
C ARG A 532 -23.43 16.10 27.16
N GLY A 533 -24.07 15.07 26.61
CA GLY A 533 -25.18 14.37 27.25
C GLY A 533 -25.52 13.05 26.55
N PHE A 534 -26.59 12.39 27.01
CA PHE A 534 -27.00 11.07 26.55
C PHE A 534 -27.14 10.99 25.02
N ASP A 535 -27.81 11.96 24.38
CA ASP A 535 -28.07 11.89 22.93
C ASP A 535 -26.79 11.94 22.08
N GLU A 536 -25.81 12.77 22.45
CA GLU A 536 -24.54 12.86 21.73
C GLU A 536 -23.71 11.58 21.92
N LEU A 537 -23.64 11.07 23.16
CA LEU A 537 -22.94 9.83 23.50
C LEU A 537 -23.58 8.62 22.82
N ALA A 538 -24.91 8.51 22.87
CA ALA A 538 -25.65 7.42 22.24
C ALA A 538 -25.50 7.45 20.71
N ARG A 539 -25.45 8.63 20.08
CA ARG A 539 -25.20 8.75 18.63
C ARG A 539 -23.79 8.33 18.25
N ALA A 540 -22.78 8.68 19.06
CA ALA A 540 -21.41 8.24 18.85
C ALA A 540 -21.27 6.72 18.97
N ALA A 541 -21.87 6.13 20.01
CA ALA A 541 -21.91 4.68 20.18
C ALA A 541 -22.71 3.97 19.08
N TYR A 542 -23.83 4.54 18.65
CA TYR A 542 -24.63 4.01 17.55
C TYR A 542 -23.84 3.98 16.24
N ALA A 543 -23.04 5.01 15.95
CA ALA A 543 -22.20 5.04 14.76
C ALA A 543 -21.18 3.88 14.75
N LYS A 544 -20.59 3.55 15.90
CA LYS A 544 -19.69 2.40 16.06
C LYS A 544 -20.44 1.07 15.90
N ALA A 545 -21.61 0.93 16.51
CA ALA A 545 -22.44 -0.26 16.38
C ALA A 545 -22.90 -0.52 14.93
N LEU A 546 -23.22 0.56 14.20
CA LEU A 546 -23.55 0.48 12.77
C LEU A 546 -22.39 -0.03 11.93
N GLU A 547 -21.16 0.40 12.19
CA GLU A 547 -20.00 -0.06 11.41
C GLU A 547 -19.75 -1.57 11.62
N VAL A 548 -19.96 -2.07 12.83
CA VAL A 548 -19.88 -3.52 13.12
C VAL A 548 -20.94 -4.30 12.33
N GLN A 549 -22.19 -3.83 12.31
CA GLN A 549 -23.26 -4.48 11.53
C GLN A 549 -23.00 -4.39 10.03
N TYR A 550 -22.47 -3.25 9.56
CA TYR A 550 -22.11 -3.07 8.15
C TYR A 550 -21.07 -4.09 7.72
N LEU A 551 -19.97 -4.23 8.47
CA LEU A 551 -18.89 -5.17 8.15
C LEU A 551 -19.38 -6.64 8.19
N ALA A 552 -20.23 -6.98 9.16
CA ALA A 552 -20.84 -8.32 9.23
C ALA A 552 -21.73 -8.61 8.01
N ALA A 553 -22.53 -7.63 7.58
CA ALA A 553 -23.38 -7.75 6.40
C ALA A 553 -22.55 -7.79 5.11
N GLU A 554 -21.49 -7.00 4.99
CA GLU A 554 -20.57 -7.00 3.84
C GLU A 554 -19.89 -8.36 3.69
N ALA A 555 -19.40 -8.94 4.79
CA ALA A 555 -18.81 -10.26 4.82
C ALA A 555 -19.83 -11.36 4.44
N ALA A 556 -21.06 -11.30 4.97
CA ALA A 556 -22.10 -12.30 4.69
C ALA A 556 -22.61 -12.23 3.24
N THR A 557 -22.61 -11.04 2.64
CA THR A 557 -23.13 -10.79 1.28
C THR A 557 -22.04 -10.76 0.21
N ASN A 558 -20.78 -11.08 0.55
CA ASN A 558 -19.62 -10.98 -0.35
C ASN A 558 -19.48 -9.60 -1.01
N GLY A 559 -19.84 -8.53 -0.30
CA GLY A 559 -19.80 -7.14 -0.78
C GLY A 559 -21.00 -6.72 -1.66
N TYR A 560 -21.97 -7.59 -1.91
CA TYR A 560 -23.17 -7.27 -2.68
C TYR A 560 -24.25 -6.68 -1.78
N LEU A 561 -24.11 -5.38 -1.43
CA LEU A 561 -25.05 -4.68 -0.53
C LEU A 561 -26.16 -3.89 -1.25
N LEU A 562 -25.94 -3.53 -2.52
CA LEU A 562 -26.84 -2.68 -3.29
C LEU A 562 -27.43 -3.42 -4.49
N THR A 563 -28.66 -3.04 -4.87
CA THR A 563 -29.22 -3.42 -6.17
C THR A 563 -28.36 -2.92 -7.33
N PRO A 564 -28.41 -3.55 -8.52
CA PRO A 564 -27.69 -3.07 -9.70
C PRO A 564 -28.03 -1.62 -10.08
N THR A 565 -29.26 -1.18 -9.81
CA THR A 565 -29.69 0.20 -10.04
C THR A 565 -29.10 1.17 -9.01
N GLY A 566 -28.98 0.76 -7.75
CA GLY A 566 -28.32 1.54 -6.70
C GLY A 566 -26.82 1.72 -6.96
N GLN A 567 -26.14 0.65 -7.40
CA GLN A 567 -24.71 0.70 -7.76
C GLN A 567 -24.45 1.65 -8.94
N ARG A 568 -25.27 1.60 -10.00
CA ARG A 568 -25.14 2.52 -11.16
C ARG A 568 -25.33 3.99 -10.80
N LYS A 569 -26.10 4.29 -9.75
CA LYS A 569 -26.31 5.65 -9.24
C LYS A 569 -25.21 6.13 -8.30
N GLY A 570 -24.22 5.29 -7.98
CA GLY A 570 -23.15 5.64 -7.06
C GLY A 570 -23.63 5.89 -5.64
N LEU A 571 -24.71 5.22 -5.20
CA LEU A 571 -25.18 5.32 -3.82
C LEU A 571 -24.14 4.72 -2.88
N ASP A 572 -23.87 5.40 -1.77
CA ASP A 572 -23.07 4.85 -0.68
C ASP A 572 -23.89 3.79 0.07
N PRO A 573 -23.44 2.51 0.11
CA PRO A 573 -24.12 1.44 0.85
C PRO A 573 -24.36 1.79 2.31
N ARG A 574 -23.48 2.57 2.97
CA ARG A 574 -23.64 2.95 4.38
C ARG A 574 -24.90 3.77 4.64
N GLN A 575 -25.42 4.48 3.64
CA GLN A 575 -26.68 5.22 3.76
C GLN A 575 -27.88 4.32 4.00
N LEU A 576 -27.81 3.04 3.61
CA LEU A 576 -28.91 2.09 3.83
C LEU A 576 -29.23 1.90 5.31
N TRP A 577 -28.25 2.03 6.21
CA TRP A 577 -28.47 1.89 7.65
C TRP A 577 -29.01 3.16 8.29
N ARG A 578 -28.70 4.33 7.73
CA ARG A 578 -29.06 5.65 8.30
C ARG A 578 -30.43 6.17 7.88
N GLN A 579 -30.94 5.71 6.74
CA GLN A 579 -32.19 6.20 6.14
C GLN A 579 -33.42 5.43 6.64
N ASN A 580 -34.63 5.79 6.22
CA ASN A 580 -35.83 5.03 6.62
C ASN A 580 -35.90 3.63 5.97
N GLU A 581 -36.78 2.76 6.48
CA GLU A 581 -36.93 1.36 6.02
C GLU A 581 -37.30 1.25 4.54
N THR A 582 -38.15 2.16 4.06
CA THR A 582 -38.56 2.19 2.65
C THR A 582 -37.38 2.46 1.72
N TYR A 583 -36.51 3.40 2.09
CA TYR A 583 -35.30 3.72 1.34
C TYR A 583 -34.31 2.54 1.35
N ALA A 584 -34.08 1.94 2.51
CA ALA A 584 -33.16 0.82 2.66
C ALA A 584 -33.59 -0.39 1.83
N ARG A 585 -34.85 -0.84 1.97
CA ARG A 585 -35.37 -1.99 1.21
C ARG A 585 -35.45 -1.74 -0.29
N LYS A 586 -35.64 -0.49 -0.74
CA LYS A 586 -35.66 -0.15 -2.16
C LYS A 586 -34.30 -0.34 -2.83
N TRP A 587 -33.21 -0.03 -2.12
CA TRP A 587 -31.86 0.03 -2.70
C TRP A 587 -30.95 -1.12 -2.27
N ALA A 588 -31.28 -1.85 -1.20
CA ALA A 588 -30.58 -3.04 -0.74
C ALA A 588 -30.68 -4.20 -1.74
N SER A 589 -29.61 -4.98 -1.87
CA SER A 589 -29.61 -6.27 -2.55
C SER A 589 -30.57 -7.26 -1.88
N ASP A 590 -30.92 -8.35 -2.57
CA ASP A 590 -31.83 -9.35 -2.02
C ASP A 590 -31.16 -10.15 -0.89
N GLU A 591 -29.85 -10.38 -1.00
CA GLU A 591 -29.01 -10.99 0.03
C GLU A 591 -28.93 -10.13 1.29
N LEU A 592 -28.86 -8.80 1.16
CA LEU A 592 -28.84 -7.90 2.31
C LEU A 592 -30.21 -7.83 3.00
N LYS A 593 -31.31 -7.90 2.25
CA LYS A 593 -32.66 -7.97 2.84
C LYS A 593 -32.84 -9.26 3.64
N GLU A 594 -32.43 -10.39 3.09
CA GLU A 594 -32.49 -11.69 3.78
C GLU A 594 -31.64 -11.65 5.06
N TRP A 595 -30.45 -11.05 4.99
CA TRP A 595 -29.61 -10.85 6.18
C TRP A 595 -30.31 -10.00 7.25
N TRP A 596 -30.99 -8.90 6.88
CA TRP A 596 -31.76 -8.09 7.82
C TRP A 596 -32.99 -8.81 8.37
N ASP A 597 -33.64 -9.68 7.58
CA ASP A 597 -34.78 -10.47 8.07
C ASP A 597 -34.35 -11.47 9.17
N ILE A 598 -33.10 -11.94 9.13
CA ILE A 598 -32.53 -12.85 10.14
C ILE A 598 -31.95 -12.10 11.34
N ASN A 599 -31.17 -11.05 11.09
CA ASN A 599 -30.35 -10.38 12.12
C ASN A 599 -31.01 -9.11 12.69
N GLY A 600 -32.06 -8.63 12.04
CA GLY A 600 -32.66 -7.34 12.31
C GLY A 600 -31.85 -6.17 11.74
N ARG A 601 -32.51 -5.03 11.62
CA ARG A 601 -31.87 -3.77 11.26
C ARG A 601 -32.02 -2.79 12.42
N LEU A 602 -30.91 -2.52 13.11
CA LEU A 602 -30.91 -1.71 14.32
C LEU A 602 -31.09 -0.23 14.00
N THR A 603 -32.22 0.34 14.42
CA THR A 603 -32.48 1.79 14.33
C THR A 603 -31.92 2.53 15.54
N PHE A 604 -31.70 3.84 15.41
CA PHE A 604 -31.22 4.66 16.53
C PHE A 604 -32.17 4.60 17.73
N ASP A 605 -33.49 4.65 17.51
CA ASP A 605 -34.48 4.63 18.59
C ASP A 605 -34.45 3.29 19.35
N GLN A 606 -34.29 2.17 18.63
CA GLN A 606 -34.12 0.85 19.24
C GLN A 606 -32.82 0.74 20.03
N PHE A 607 -31.73 1.30 19.51
CA PHE A 607 -30.44 1.32 20.19
C PHE A 607 -30.48 2.20 21.45
N ALA A 608 -31.11 3.38 21.37
CA ALA A 608 -31.31 4.25 22.52
C ALA A 608 -32.17 3.58 23.60
N ALA A 609 -33.23 2.85 23.20
CA ALA A 609 -34.04 2.07 24.12
C ALA A 609 -33.23 0.94 24.80
N GLN A 610 -32.38 0.23 24.05
CA GLN A 610 -31.49 -0.81 24.59
C GLN A 610 -30.50 -0.27 25.64
N LEU A 611 -29.96 0.93 25.42
CA LEU A 611 -29.05 1.58 26.37
C LEU A 611 -29.74 1.93 27.69
N LEU A 612 -31.04 2.19 27.66
CA LEU A 612 -31.84 2.59 28.82
C LEU A 612 -32.51 1.41 29.54
N SER A 613 -32.68 0.25 28.89
CA SER A 613 -33.40 -0.90 29.47
C SER A 613 -32.52 -1.88 30.27
N GLY A 614 -31.28 -1.54 30.59
CA GLY A 614 -30.45 -2.33 31.51
C GLY A 614 -30.08 -3.74 31.03
N GLY A 615 -30.22 -4.03 29.72
CA GLY A 615 -29.87 -5.34 29.15
C GLY A 615 -30.90 -6.45 29.36
N ASN A 616 -32.05 -6.17 29.99
CA ASN A 616 -33.11 -7.16 30.18
C ASN A 616 -34.21 -7.03 29.13
N ASP A 617 -33.86 -7.25 27.86
CA ASP A 617 -34.86 -7.40 26.81
C ASP A 617 -34.63 -8.68 26.02
N LYS A 618 -35.52 -9.65 26.29
CA LYS A 618 -35.79 -10.79 25.42
C LYS A 618 -35.97 -10.26 24.00
N ARG A 619 -35.05 -10.61 23.09
CA ARG A 619 -35.15 -10.54 21.62
C ARG A 619 -36.47 -9.90 21.17
N PHE A 620 -36.48 -8.57 20.99
CA PHE A 620 -37.53 -7.93 20.22
C PHE A 620 -37.46 -8.50 18.80
N ARG A 621 -38.28 -9.52 18.54
CA ARG A 621 -38.65 -9.95 17.19
C ARG A 621 -39.37 -8.78 16.55
N THR A 622 -38.65 -7.96 15.80
CA THR A 622 -39.28 -6.96 14.97
C THR A 622 -39.74 -7.62 13.67
N GLY A 623 -41.03 -7.94 13.63
CA GLY A 623 -41.85 -7.70 12.45
C GLY A 623 -41.65 -8.60 11.24
N GLY A 624 -41.85 -9.90 11.41
CA GLY A 624 -42.48 -10.69 10.37
C GLY A 624 -43.98 -10.40 10.34
N GLU A 625 -44.39 -9.32 9.69
CA GLU A 625 -45.77 -9.12 9.24
C GLU A 625 -45.76 -8.78 7.74
N THR A 626 -46.06 -9.81 6.95
CA THR A 626 -46.78 -9.80 5.67
C THR A 626 -46.75 -8.50 4.83
N TRP A 627 -45.92 -8.50 3.79
CA TRP A 627 -46.10 -7.67 2.59
C TRP A 627 -46.12 -8.51 1.31
N LEU A 628 -46.99 -9.54 1.32
CA LEU A 628 -47.61 -10.08 0.11
C LEU A 628 -49.11 -9.74 0.16
N GLN A 629 -49.43 -8.50 -0.18
CA GLN A 629 -50.70 -8.09 -0.77
C GLN A 629 -50.43 -7.03 -1.84
#